data_AF-A0AAW8AWC4-F1
#
_entry.id   AF-A0AAW8AWC4-F1
#
_cell.length_a   1.000
_cell.length_b   1.000
_cell.length_c   1.000
_cell.angle_alpha   90.00
_cell.angle_beta   90.00
_cell.angle_gamma   90.00
#
_symmetry.space_group_name_H-M   'P 1'
#
loop_
_entity.id
_entity.type
_entity.pdbx_description
1 polymer ?
#
loop_
_entity_poly.entity_id
_entity_poly.type
_entity_poly.pdbx_seq_one_letter_code
_entity_poly.pdbx_strand_id
1 'polypeptide(L)'
;MKHLTHHQFETLVRNGQDPYDDELQKILLDLEIEEFSEDTEKKSPYEQSYLDLCSRYADNTNQADQLETVIFSDIHSYDFKAMNIQIKAQVDFIDLYFEIGKTSTRHDIKKFLTEKTGITHYISEYETGFIIRLHDMNSLSVLRHRISYLRHFECKIDSFKIMQIELAIDFYNFKHRALTTALFKSIRLPNTVENLRVYKSQLGVFTPIPSTPHSMFRKLQNGYNIGINHRDADEYWHLYIKTTDCNKQPLPENVWRIRAEKNIKSNVLNQMDNRLTNIKRVLLDGFKGLSFTQLKANSSKQLIGEYKNTIRAFGTEIPTYYDKSRHKKNLPESMKTHGQLNQLVSSAVHNLVRNFTISN
;
A
#
# COMPACT_ATOMS: atom_id res chain seq x y z
N MET A 1 -23.78 44.00 -31.00
CA MET A 1 -24.50 42.85 -30.41
C MET A 1 -25.58 42.38 -31.37
N LYS A 2 -25.47 41.16 -31.90
CA LYS A 2 -26.61 40.48 -32.54
C LYS A 2 -27.17 39.51 -31.50
N HIS A 3 -28.39 39.75 -31.02
CA HIS A 3 -29.04 38.82 -30.10
C HIS A 3 -29.46 37.55 -30.85
N LEU A 4 -29.01 36.40 -30.35
CA LEU A 4 -29.52 35.10 -30.80
C LEU A 4 -30.97 34.96 -30.36
N THR A 5 -31.81 34.45 -31.26
CA THR A 5 -33.17 34.06 -30.89
C THR A 5 -33.12 32.80 -30.02
N HIS A 6 -34.11 32.62 -29.15
CA HIS A 6 -34.18 31.49 -28.21
C HIS A 6 -34.02 30.12 -28.90
N HIS A 7 -34.58 29.96 -30.10
CA HIS A 7 -34.44 28.73 -30.88
C HIS A 7 -32.99 28.46 -31.35
N GLN A 8 -32.25 29.51 -31.71
CA GLN A 8 -30.84 29.37 -32.12
C GLN A 8 -29.96 28.96 -30.94
N PHE A 9 -30.24 29.48 -29.74
CA PHE A 9 -29.55 29.11 -28.51
C PHE A 9 -29.74 27.62 -28.17
N GLU A 10 -30.98 27.13 -28.18
CA GLU A 10 -31.27 25.73 -27.86
C GLU A 10 -30.67 24.73 -28.86
N THR A 11 -30.57 25.13 -30.14
CA THR A 11 -30.00 24.28 -31.20
C THR A 11 -28.49 24.11 -31.02
N LEU A 12 -27.78 25.17 -30.61
CA LEU A 12 -26.33 25.13 -30.34
C LEU A 12 -26.03 24.26 -29.11
N VAL A 13 -26.79 24.44 -28.02
CA VAL A 13 -26.63 23.65 -26.80
C VAL A 13 -26.94 22.16 -27.02
N ARG A 14 -27.96 21.82 -27.82
CA ARG A 14 -28.28 20.41 -28.14
C ARG A 14 -27.20 19.70 -28.96
N ASN A 15 -26.43 20.45 -29.74
CA ASN A 15 -25.35 19.90 -30.56
C ASN A 15 -23.99 19.93 -29.84
N GLY A 16 -23.97 20.24 -28.53
CA GLY A 16 -22.76 20.27 -27.71
C GLY A 16 -21.80 21.42 -28.04
N GLN A 17 -22.29 22.46 -28.71
CA GLN A 17 -21.52 23.66 -29.03
C GLN A 17 -21.88 24.76 -28.02
N ASP A 18 -20.87 25.33 -27.35
CA ASP A 18 -21.09 26.48 -26.48
C ASP A 18 -21.30 27.73 -27.37
N PRO A 19 -22.50 28.35 -27.36
CA PRO A 19 -22.82 29.49 -28.21
C PRO A 19 -21.98 30.74 -27.91
N TYR A 20 -21.17 30.74 -26.84
CA TYR A 20 -20.28 31.82 -26.46
C TYR A 20 -18.79 31.46 -26.55
N ASP A 21 -18.41 30.27 -27.05
CA ASP A 21 -17.01 29.81 -27.07
C ASP A 21 -16.10 30.74 -27.88
N ASP A 22 -16.56 31.19 -29.06
CA ASP A 22 -15.82 32.15 -29.90
C ASP A 22 -15.75 33.54 -29.24
N GLU A 23 -16.75 33.91 -28.44
CA GLU A 23 -16.80 35.21 -27.75
C GLU A 23 -15.89 35.18 -26.50
N LEU A 24 -15.81 34.04 -25.82
CA LEU A 24 -14.94 33.77 -24.68
C LEU A 24 -13.49 33.62 -25.14
N GLN A 25 -13.24 32.97 -26.29
CA GLN A 25 -11.92 32.96 -26.94
C GLN A 25 -11.50 34.36 -27.36
N LYS A 26 -12.42 35.18 -27.87
CA LYS A 26 -12.10 36.56 -28.24
C LYS A 26 -11.81 37.44 -27.03
N ILE A 27 -12.56 37.28 -25.94
CA ILE A 27 -12.27 37.93 -24.65
C ILE A 27 -10.92 37.44 -24.09
N LEU A 28 -10.61 36.15 -24.19
CA LEU A 28 -9.31 35.61 -23.79
C LEU A 28 -8.17 36.11 -24.68
N LEU A 29 -8.39 36.28 -25.99
CA LEU A 29 -7.42 36.87 -26.92
C LEU A 29 -7.22 38.37 -26.65
N ASP A 30 -8.30 39.10 -26.36
CA ASP A 30 -8.23 40.53 -25.99
C ASP A 30 -7.54 40.70 -24.62
N LEU A 31 -7.70 39.74 -23.69
CA LEU A 31 -6.96 39.68 -22.42
C LEU A 31 -5.49 39.25 -22.59
N GLU A 32 -5.16 38.42 -23.58
CA GLU A 32 -3.77 38.03 -23.91
C GLU A 32 -3.00 39.09 -24.71
N ILE A 33 -3.69 40.06 -25.33
CA ILE A 33 -3.07 41.15 -26.09
C ILE A 33 -2.75 42.38 -25.21
N GLU A 34 -3.22 42.43 -23.96
CA GLU A 34 -2.88 43.47 -22.96
C GLU A 34 -1.64 43.14 -22.11
N GLU A 35 -0.65 42.40 -22.64
CA GLU A 35 0.63 42.24 -21.97
C GLU A 35 1.79 42.44 -22.95
N PHE A 36 2.09 43.70 -23.31
CA PHE A 36 3.44 44.18 -23.61
C PHE A 36 3.48 45.73 -23.66
N SER A 37 3.48 46.34 -22.48
CA SER A 37 4.32 47.50 -22.24
C SER A 37 5.03 47.28 -20.92
N GLU A 38 6.36 47.13 -20.97
CA GLU A 38 7.25 47.25 -19.82
C GLU A 38 7.19 48.70 -19.30
N ASP A 39 6.09 49.03 -18.64
CA ASP A 39 6.04 50.11 -17.67
C ASP A 39 5.69 49.46 -16.33
N THR A 40 6.50 49.76 -15.32
CA THR A 40 6.28 49.31 -13.95
C THR A 40 5.07 50.06 -13.39
N GLU A 41 3.87 49.68 -13.82
CA GLU A 41 2.63 50.15 -13.21
C GLU A 41 2.62 49.67 -11.76
N LYS A 42 2.75 50.64 -10.85
CA LYS A 42 2.47 50.42 -9.44
C LYS A 42 1.04 49.94 -9.33
N LYS A 43 0.86 48.65 -9.07
CA LYS A 43 -0.43 48.03 -8.71
C LYS A 43 -1.20 48.96 -7.79
N SER A 44 -2.47 49.21 -8.10
CA SER A 44 -3.31 50.04 -7.26
C SER A 44 -3.28 49.50 -5.82
N PRO A 45 -3.35 50.36 -4.78
CA PRO A 45 -3.42 49.91 -3.40
C PRO A 45 -4.51 48.85 -3.15
N TYR A 46 -5.61 48.89 -3.93
CA TYR A 46 -6.68 47.90 -3.87
C TYR A 46 -6.29 46.55 -4.50
N GLU A 47 -5.61 46.56 -5.64
CA GLU A 47 -5.13 45.34 -6.31
C GLU A 47 -4.04 44.66 -5.51
N GLN A 48 -3.11 45.44 -4.96
CA GLN A 48 -2.09 44.92 -4.06
C GLN A 48 -2.73 44.33 -2.80
N SER A 49 -3.72 45.01 -2.20
CA SER A 49 -4.45 44.51 -1.04
C SER A 49 -5.21 43.21 -1.33
N TYR A 50 -5.82 43.09 -2.52
CA TYR A 50 -6.50 41.87 -2.95
C TYR A 50 -5.51 40.71 -3.15
N LEU A 51 -4.39 40.93 -3.84
CA LEU A 51 -3.33 39.92 -4.01
C LEU A 51 -2.74 39.47 -2.67
N ASP A 52 -2.48 40.41 -1.76
CA ASP A 52 -2.00 40.11 -0.40
C ASP A 52 -3.03 39.29 0.40
N LEU A 53 -4.34 39.54 0.20
CA LEU A 53 -5.41 38.74 0.79
C LEU A 53 -5.43 37.32 0.22
N CYS A 54 -5.36 37.18 -1.11
CA CYS A 54 -5.29 35.88 -1.78
C CYS A 54 -4.07 35.06 -1.33
N SER A 55 -2.90 35.70 -1.22
CA SER A 55 -1.69 35.05 -0.70
C SER A 55 -1.88 34.54 0.72
N ARG A 56 -2.44 35.36 1.62
CA ARG A 56 -2.73 34.96 3.01
C ARG A 56 -3.71 33.78 3.08
N TYR A 57 -4.74 33.76 2.25
CA TYR A 57 -5.68 32.63 2.20
C TYR A 57 -5.01 31.35 1.69
N ALA A 58 -4.17 31.45 0.66
CA ALA A 58 -3.38 30.33 0.16
C ALA A 58 -2.43 29.78 1.24
N ASP A 59 -1.74 30.66 1.97
CA ASP A 59 -0.83 30.29 3.06
C ASP A 59 -1.58 29.61 4.20
N ASN A 60 -2.72 30.15 4.63
CA ASN A 60 -3.56 29.55 5.66
C ASN A 60 -4.07 28.16 5.25
N THR A 61 -4.48 28.00 3.99
CA THR A 61 -4.91 26.70 3.44
C THR A 61 -3.77 25.69 3.46
N ASN A 62 -2.58 26.09 2.98
CA ASN A 62 -1.39 25.25 3.02
C ASN A 62 -0.99 24.84 4.45
N GLN A 63 -1.10 25.75 5.42
CA GLN A 63 -0.83 25.44 6.82
C GLN A 63 -1.85 24.46 7.41
N ALA A 64 -3.13 24.60 7.05
CA ALA A 64 -4.18 23.67 7.47
C ALA A 64 -3.90 22.26 6.92
N ASP A 65 -3.56 22.13 5.64
CA ASP A 65 -3.24 20.84 5.00
C ASP A 65 -2.00 20.18 5.64
N GLN A 66 -0.99 20.98 5.98
CA GLN A 66 0.20 20.50 6.69
C GLN A 66 -0.15 19.99 8.08
N LEU A 67 -0.97 20.73 8.82
CA LEU A 67 -1.42 20.33 10.17
C LEU A 67 -2.25 19.04 10.11
N GLU A 68 -3.18 18.96 9.17
CA GLU A 68 -3.99 17.76 8.92
C GLU A 68 -3.10 16.55 8.62
N THR A 69 -2.11 16.72 7.74
CA THR A 69 -1.13 15.67 7.43
C THR A 69 -0.36 15.22 8.66
N VAL A 70 0.08 16.14 9.53
CA VAL A 70 0.77 15.79 10.78
C VAL A 70 -0.15 14.97 11.68
N ILE A 71 -1.40 15.40 11.86
CA ILE A 71 -2.41 14.69 12.66
C ILE A 71 -2.63 13.27 12.12
N PHE A 72 -2.96 13.13 10.83
CA PHE A 72 -3.25 11.83 10.23
C PHE A 72 -1.99 10.98 9.99
N SER A 73 -0.78 11.49 10.18
CA SER A 73 0.45 10.70 10.20
C SER A 73 0.75 10.07 11.57
N ASP A 74 -0.08 10.33 12.58
CA ASP A 74 0.02 9.76 13.92
C ASP A 74 -1.03 8.65 14.11
N ILE A 75 -0.59 7.47 14.54
CA ILE A 75 -1.50 6.33 14.75
C ILE A 75 -2.53 6.60 15.85
N HIS A 76 -2.24 7.50 16.81
CA HIS A 76 -3.19 7.86 17.88
C HIS A 76 -4.38 8.68 17.39
N SER A 77 -4.31 9.23 16.17
CA SER A 77 -5.43 9.96 15.57
C SER A 77 -6.53 9.03 15.04
N TYR A 78 -6.32 7.71 15.10
CA TYR A 78 -7.22 6.73 14.52
C TYR A 78 -7.92 5.90 15.59
N ASP A 79 -9.24 6.06 15.68
CA ASP A 79 -10.11 4.99 16.15
C ASP A 79 -10.62 4.23 14.93
N PHE A 80 -9.94 3.15 14.57
CA PHE A 80 -10.24 2.35 13.37
C PHE A 80 -11.70 1.88 13.32
N LYS A 81 -12.30 1.56 14.48
CA LYS A 81 -13.68 1.08 14.54
C LYS A 81 -14.66 2.25 14.38
N ALA A 82 -14.47 3.33 15.13
CA ALA A 82 -15.35 4.50 15.04
C ALA A 82 -15.26 5.21 13.69
N MET A 83 -14.09 5.19 13.05
CA MET A 83 -13.86 5.73 11.71
C MET A 83 -14.34 4.80 10.58
N ASN A 84 -14.88 3.62 10.91
CA ASN A 84 -15.35 2.62 9.95
C ASN A 84 -14.25 2.17 8.95
N ILE A 85 -12.99 2.12 9.39
CA ILE A 85 -11.87 1.61 8.60
C ILE A 85 -11.95 0.09 8.61
N GLN A 86 -12.23 -0.51 7.45
CA GLN A 86 -12.35 -1.95 7.33
C GLN A 86 -10.97 -2.58 7.07
N ILE A 87 -10.62 -3.56 7.91
CA ILE A 87 -9.35 -4.29 7.80
C ILE A 87 -9.62 -5.69 7.21
N LYS A 88 -8.89 -6.04 6.15
CA LYS A 88 -8.92 -7.39 5.55
C LYS A 88 -7.51 -7.95 5.43
N ALA A 89 -7.34 -9.23 5.74
CA ALA A 89 -6.11 -9.96 5.45
C ALA A 89 -6.26 -10.68 4.10
N GLN A 90 -5.18 -10.74 3.32
CA GLN A 90 -5.14 -11.40 2.02
C GLN A 90 -3.81 -12.14 1.81
N VAL A 91 -3.85 -13.18 0.98
CA VAL A 91 -2.67 -13.76 0.35
C VAL A 91 -2.56 -13.18 -1.05
N ASP A 92 -1.56 -12.32 -1.28
CA ASP A 92 -1.39 -11.66 -2.59
C ASP A 92 -0.84 -12.65 -3.60
N PHE A 93 0.19 -13.43 -3.22
CA PHE A 93 0.63 -14.57 -4.00
C PHE A 93 1.31 -15.65 -3.16
N ILE A 94 1.39 -16.85 -3.74
CA ILE A 94 2.16 -18.00 -3.25
C ILE A 94 3.00 -18.55 -4.41
N ASP A 95 4.29 -18.73 -4.18
CA ASP A 95 5.15 -19.54 -5.04
C ASP A 95 5.22 -20.96 -4.48
N LEU A 96 4.72 -21.93 -5.25
CA LEU A 96 4.70 -23.34 -4.88
C LEU A 96 5.69 -24.14 -5.71
N TYR A 97 6.60 -24.83 -5.04
CA TYR A 97 7.41 -25.90 -5.62
C TYR A 97 6.58 -27.17 -5.80
N PHE A 98 6.81 -27.91 -6.88
CA PHE A 98 6.25 -29.24 -7.12
C PHE A 98 7.11 -30.07 -8.07
N GLU A 99 6.98 -31.40 -7.96
CA GLU A 99 7.61 -32.38 -8.85
C GLU A 99 6.59 -33.10 -9.72
N ILE A 100 7.02 -33.50 -10.92
CA ILE A 100 6.21 -34.23 -11.90
C ILE A 100 6.81 -35.61 -12.16
N GLY A 101 5.96 -36.61 -12.43
CA GLY A 101 6.37 -37.94 -12.89
C GLY A 101 6.48 -38.04 -14.42
N LYS A 102 5.64 -37.29 -15.13
CA LYS A 102 5.61 -37.24 -16.59
C LYS A 102 6.65 -36.26 -17.12
N THR A 103 7.64 -36.75 -17.88
CA THR A 103 8.65 -35.89 -18.54
C THR A 103 7.97 -34.79 -19.36
N SER A 104 8.12 -33.54 -18.92
CA SER A 104 7.51 -32.36 -19.51
C SER A 104 8.40 -31.15 -19.28
N THR A 105 8.38 -30.18 -20.19
CA THR A 105 9.14 -28.94 -20.03
C THR A 105 8.33 -27.87 -19.29
N ARG A 106 9.01 -26.84 -18.78
CA ARG A 106 8.36 -25.63 -18.27
C ARG A 106 7.40 -24.99 -19.28
N HIS A 107 7.71 -25.07 -20.58
CA HIS A 107 6.84 -24.54 -21.64
C HIS A 107 5.53 -25.34 -21.73
N ASP A 108 5.62 -26.67 -21.72
CA ASP A 108 4.45 -27.55 -21.82
C ASP A 108 3.48 -27.34 -20.66
N ILE A 109 4.02 -27.27 -19.43
CA ILE A 109 3.23 -27.01 -18.22
C ILE A 109 2.54 -25.65 -18.32
N LYS A 110 3.29 -24.60 -18.68
CA LYS A 110 2.72 -23.25 -18.81
C LYS A 110 1.63 -23.19 -19.85
N LYS A 111 1.85 -23.79 -21.02
CA LYS A 111 0.88 -23.83 -22.12
C LYS A 111 -0.41 -24.53 -21.67
N PHE A 112 -0.30 -25.73 -21.11
CA PHE A 112 -1.44 -26.52 -20.64
C PHE A 112 -2.26 -25.78 -19.57
N LEU A 113 -1.60 -25.21 -18.55
CA LEU A 113 -2.31 -24.46 -17.51
C LEU A 113 -3.00 -23.21 -18.07
N THR A 114 -2.38 -22.52 -19.03
CA THR A 114 -2.97 -21.34 -19.66
C THR A 114 -4.23 -21.73 -20.44
N GLU A 115 -4.18 -22.80 -21.23
CA GLU A 115 -5.34 -23.31 -21.97
C GLU A 115 -6.48 -23.77 -21.04
N LYS A 116 -6.15 -24.38 -19.90
CA LYS A 116 -7.18 -24.89 -18.96
C LYS A 116 -7.79 -23.83 -18.05
N THR A 117 -7.03 -22.79 -17.73
CA THR A 117 -7.45 -21.80 -16.71
C THR A 117 -7.73 -20.41 -17.27
N GLY A 118 -7.38 -20.15 -18.53
CA GLY A 118 -7.41 -18.83 -19.14
C GLY A 118 -6.39 -17.84 -18.55
N ILE A 119 -5.48 -18.31 -17.68
CA ILE A 119 -4.53 -17.45 -16.95
C ILE A 119 -3.10 -17.89 -17.25
N THR A 120 -2.29 -16.90 -17.66
CA THR A 120 -0.87 -17.09 -17.89
C THR A 120 -0.13 -17.09 -16.56
N HIS A 121 0.34 -18.25 -16.12
CA HIS A 121 1.09 -18.39 -14.88
C HIS A 121 2.59 -18.13 -15.11
N TYR A 122 3.26 -17.56 -14.10
CA TYR A 122 4.71 -17.59 -14.02
C TYR A 122 5.14 -18.98 -13.53
N ILE A 123 6.04 -19.62 -14.28
CA ILE A 123 6.60 -20.94 -13.95
C ILE A 123 8.09 -20.90 -14.26
N SER A 124 8.90 -21.36 -13.31
CA SER A 124 10.35 -21.52 -13.44
C SER A 124 10.77 -22.95 -13.06
N GLU A 125 11.87 -23.41 -13.65
CA GLU A 125 12.54 -24.65 -13.23
C GLU A 125 13.30 -24.41 -11.92
N TYR A 126 13.30 -25.39 -11.03
CA TYR A 126 13.99 -25.30 -9.74
C TYR A 126 14.38 -26.71 -9.27
N GLU A 127 15.68 -26.96 -9.11
CA GLU A 127 16.21 -28.28 -8.74
C GLU A 127 15.62 -29.39 -9.62
N THR A 128 14.94 -30.37 -9.02
CA THR A 128 14.30 -31.51 -9.70
C THR A 128 12.85 -31.26 -10.10
N GLY A 129 12.35 -30.03 -9.93
CA GLY A 129 10.94 -29.69 -10.14
C GLY A 129 10.74 -28.28 -10.68
N PHE A 130 9.58 -27.72 -10.36
CA PHE A 130 9.14 -26.43 -10.88
C PHE A 130 8.56 -25.57 -9.75
N ILE A 131 8.64 -24.26 -9.91
CA ILE A 131 7.95 -23.28 -9.07
C ILE A 131 6.85 -22.63 -9.90
N ILE A 132 5.63 -22.59 -9.38
CA ILE A 132 4.50 -21.85 -9.96
C ILE A 132 4.07 -20.73 -9.02
N ARG A 133 3.91 -19.50 -9.57
CA ARG A 133 3.32 -18.38 -8.85
C ARG A 133 1.80 -18.37 -9.00
N LEU A 134 1.09 -18.32 -7.88
CA LEU A 134 -0.37 -18.28 -7.80
C LEU A 134 -0.81 -17.01 -7.07
N HIS A 135 -1.52 -16.12 -7.76
CA HIS A 135 -2.02 -14.86 -7.20
C HIS A 135 -3.41 -15.01 -6.58
N ASP A 136 -3.72 -14.18 -5.58
CA ASP A 136 -5.04 -14.07 -4.94
C ASP A 136 -5.57 -15.38 -4.33
N MET A 137 -4.66 -16.19 -3.76
CA MET A 137 -4.96 -17.49 -3.16
C MET A 137 -5.59 -17.35 -1.77
N ASN A 138 -6.82 -16.82 -1.67
CA ASN A 138 -7.48 -16.51 -0.40
C ASN A 138 -8.32 -17.67 0.22
N SER A 139 -8.26 -18.87 -0.36
CA SER A 139 -8.85 -20.09 0.22
C SER A 139 -8.14 -21.35 -0.25
N LEU A 140 -8.21 -22.41 0.56
CA LEU A 140 -7.68 -23.72 0.18
C LEU A 140 -8.46 -24.34 -0.98
N SER A 141 -9.75 -24.05 -1.13
CA SER A 141 -10.54 -24.53 -2.27
C SER A 141 -10.03 -23.96 -3.59
N VAL A 142 -9.80 -22.64 -3.65
CA VAL A 142 -9.24 -21.97 -4.84
C VAL A 142 -7.84 -22.51 -5.14
N LEU A 143 -7.00 -22.66 -4.11
CA LEU A 143 -5.66 -23.20 -4.25
C LEU A 143 -5.67 -24.65 -4.79
N ARG A 144 -6.49 -25.52 -4.21
CA ARG A 144 -6.66 -26.91 -4.65
C ARG A 144 -7.17 -27.01 -6.08
N HIS A 145 -8.12 -26.15 -6.45
CA HIS A 145 -8.62 -26.10 -7.81
C HIS A 145 -7.49 -25.75 -8.79
N ARG A 146 -6.69 -24.71 -8.51
CA ARG A 146 -5.53 -24.31 -9.34
C ARG A 146 -4.52 -25.44 -9.51
N ILE A 147 -4.11 -26.09 -8.42
CA ILE A 147 -3.08 -27.13 -8.49
C ILE A 147 -3.62 -28.47 -9.00
N SER A 148 -4.94 -28.69 -9.05
CA SER A 148 -5.52 -29.94 -9.55
C SER A 148 -5.17 -30.22 -11.02
N TYR A 149 -4.97 -29.16 -11.82
CA TYR A 149 -4.54 -29.29 -13.22
C TYR A 149 -3.12 -29.87 -13.34
N LEU A 150 -2.28 -29.75 -12.31
CA LEU A 150 -0.95 -30.33 -12.29
C LEU A 150 -0.98 -31.87 -12.23
N ARG A 151 -2.12 -32.48 -11.87
CA ARG A 151 -2.28 -33.94 -11.92
C ARG A 151 -2.10 -34.51 -13.33
N HIS A 152 -2.31 -33.70 -14.38
CA HIS A 152 -2.03 -34.09 -15.77
C HIS A 152 -0.56 -34.49 -16.00
N PHE A 153 0.35 -33.97 -15.17
CA PHE A 153 1.79 -34.24 -15.23
C PHE A 153 2.25 -35.27 -14.19
N GLU A 154 1.33 -36.03 -13.60
CA GLU A 154 1.64 -36.98 -12.51
C GLU A 154 2.34 -36.26 -11.33
N CYS A 155 1.83 -35.07 -10.99
CA CYS A 155 2.38 -34.26 -9.92
C CYS A 155 2.36 -35.02 -8.58
N LYS A 156 3.52 -35.09 -7.92
CA LYS A 156 3.64 -35.69 -6.59
C LYS A 156 3.04 -34.74 -5.56
N ILE A 157 1.84 -35.02 -5.06
CA ILE A 157 1.13 -34.10 -4.14
C ILE A 157 1.94 -33.82 -2.88
N ASP A 158 2.68 -34.80 -2.36
CA ASP A 158 3.50 -34.62 -1.15
C ASP A 158 4.77 -33.78 -1.39
N SER A 159 5.10 -33.46 -2.65
CA SER A 159 6.22 -32.60 -2.99
C SER A 159 5.92 -31.10 -2.79
N PHE A 160 4.65 -30.71 -2.62
CA PHE A 160 4.29 -29.29 -2.56
C PHE A 160 4.93 -28.56 -1.37
N LYS A 161 5.79 -27.59 -1.69
CA LYS A 161 6.43 -26.69 -0.71
C LYS A 161 6.20 -25.23 -1.07
N ILE A 162 5.95 -24.41 -0.07
CA ILE A 162 5.83 -22.97 -0.19
C ILE A 162 7.25 -22.39 -0.23
N MET A 163 7.63 -21.85 -1.39
CA MET A 163 8.96 -21.26 -1.61
C MET A 163 8.98 -19.76 -1.34
N GLN A 164 7.85 -19.10 -1.57
CA GLN A 164 7.64 -17.69 -1.27
C GLN A 164 6.16 -17.46 -1.01
N ILE A 165 5.85 -16.53 -0.10
CA ILE A 165 4.47 -16.09 0.14
C ILE A 165 4.47 -14.58 0.37
N GLU A 166 3.48 -13.91 -0.18
CA GLU A 166 3.20 -12.50 0.11
C GLU A 166 1.85 -12.35 0.79
N LEU A 167 1.90 -11.76 1.98
CA LEU A 167 0.75 -11.55 2.85
C LEU A 167 0.45 -10.06 2.92
N ALA A 168 -0.82 -9.70 2.85
CA ALA A 168 -1.25 -8.31 2.85
C ALA A 168 -2.32 -8.04 3.93
N ILE A 169 -2.22 -6.88 4.57
CA ILE A 169 -3.31 -6.27 5.34
C ILE A 169 -3.79 -5.03 4.58
N ASP A 170 -5.06 -5.05 4.19
CA ASP A 170 -5.74 -3.96 3.50
C ASP A 170 -6.57 -3.14 4.48
N PHE A 171 -6.43 -1.83 4.41
CA PHE A 171 -7.19 -0.82 5.15
C PHE A 171 -8.09 -0.06 4.17
N TYR A 172 -9.35 -0.47 4.08
CA TYR A 172 -10.39 0.18 3.26
C TYR A 172 -11.05 1.33 4.03
N ASN A 173 -11.76 2.20 3.32
CA ASN A 173 -12.51 3.34 3.87
C ASN A 173 -11.64 4.31 4.69
N PHE A 174 -10.33 4.37 4.41
CA PHE A 174 -9.44 5.31 5.06
C PHE A 174 -9.85 6.75 4.69
N LYS A 175 -9.81 7.66 5.66
CA LYS A 175 -10.20 9.06 5.46
C LYS A 175 -9.08 9.90 4.85
N HIS A 176 -7.83 9.56 5.16
CA HIS A 176 -6.68 10.35 4.75
C HIS A 176 -5.51 9.46 4.35
N ARG A 177 -4.83 9.80 3.25
CA ARG A 177 -3.70 9.02 2.70
C ARG A 177 -2.48 8.97 3.64
N ALA A 178 -2.37 9.91 4.59
CA ALA A 178 -1.32 9.89 5.62
C ALA A 178 -1.43 8.72 6.60
N LEU A 179 -2.53 7.95 6.60
CA LEU A 179 -2.60 6.68 7.33
C LEU A 179 -1.46 5.73 6.90
N THR A 180 -0.98 5.77 5.65
CA THR A 180 0.20 4.99 5.22
C THR A 180 1.44 5.36 6.04
N THR A 181 1.64 6.65 6.32
CA THR A 181 2.73 7.15 7.17
C THR A 181 2.54 6.75 8.62
N ALA A 182 1.31 6.82 9.15
CA ALA A 182 1.01 6.37 10.51
C ALA A 182 1.27 4.86 10.69
N LEU A 183 0.87 4.04 9.71
CA LEU A 183 1.13 2.60 9.68
C LEU A 183 2.64 2.32 9.59
N PHE A 184 3.38 3.04 8.74
CA PHE A 184 4.84 2.90 8.67
C PHE A 184 5.54 3.27 9.99
N LYS A 185 5.14 4.36 10.64
CA LYS A 185 5.71 4.77 11.92
C LYS A 185 5.44 3.75 13.03
N SER A 186 4.30 3.07 12.96
CA SER A 186 3.85 2.12 13.97
C SER A 186 4.22 0.66 13.68
N ILE A 187 4.55 0.29 12.44
CA ILE A 187 4.81 -1.12 12.10
C ILE A 187 5.95 -1.69 12.95
N ARG A 188 5.71 -2.89 13.48
CA ARG A 188 6.70 -3.63 14.27
C ARG A 188 7.65 -4.34 13.32
N LEU A 189 8.92 -3.99 13.37
CA LEU A 189 9.96 -4.56 12.50
C LEU A 189 11.04 -5.24 13.34
N PRO A 190 11.64 -6.35 12.86
CA PRO A 190 12.84 -6.92 13.48
C PRO A 190 13.97 -5.89 13.58
N ASN A 191 14.87 -6.05 14.55
CA ASN A 191 16.04 -5.16 14.70
C ASN A 191 17.10 -5.32 13.59
N THR A 192 16.90 -6.29 12.70
CA THR A 192 17.76 -6.61 11.56
C THR A 192 17.33 -5.95 10.25
N VAL A 193 16.22 -5.19 10.25
CA VAL A 193 15.76 -4.53 9.03
C VAL A 193 16.70 -3.42 8.59
N GLU A 194 16.84 -3.27 7.28
CA GLU A 194 17.68 -2.29 6.62
C GLU A 194 16.98 -1.71 5.39
N ASN A 195 17.63 -0.78 4.69
CA ASN A 195 17.16 -0.28 3.39
C ASN A 195 15.71 0.27 3.40
N LEU A 196 15.37 1.04 4.45
CA LEU A 196 14.11 1.77 4.55
C LEU A 196 14.12 2.92 3.54
N ARG A 197 13.21 2.87 2.56
CA ARG A 197 13.21 3.80 1.42
C ARG A 197 11.82 4.09 0.90
N VAL A 198 11.70 5.16 0.13
CA VAL A 198 10.56 5.39 -0.78
C VAL A 198 10.99 5.14 -2.23
N TYR A 199 10.09 4.63 -3.07
CA TYR A 199 10.38 4.42 -4.51
C TYR A 199 9.08 4.40 -5.33
N LYS A 200 9.13 4.69 -6.63
CA LYS A 200 7.96 4.68 -7.53
C LYS A 200 8.03 3.53 -8.54
N SER A 201 9.04 3.57 -9.41
CA SER A 201 9.19 2.62 -10.52
C SER A 201 10.64 2.36 -10.95
N GLN A 202 11.59 3.21 -10.56
CA GLN A 202 13.01 3.03 -10.89
C GLN A 202 13.65 1.98 -9.98
N LEU A 203 14.23 0.96 -10.60
CA LEU A 203 15.18 0.06 -9.98
C LEU A 203 16.52 0.78 -9.84
N GLY A 204 17.19 0.64 -8.69
CA GLY A 204 18.59 1.06 -8.50
C GLY A 204 18.82 2.43 -7.85
N VAL A 205 17.80 3.28 -7.67
CA VAL A 205 17.95 4.55 -6.95
C VAL A 205 17.41 4.44 -5.53
N PHE A 206 18.30 4.45 -4.55
CA PHE A 206 17.92 4.55 -3.14
C PHE A 206 17.42 5.97 -2.84
N THR A 207 16.14 6.11 -2.50
CA THR A 207 15.60 7.37 -1.96
C THR A 207 15.24 7.14 -0.49
N PRO A 208 15.93 7.77 0.47
CA PRO A 208 15.66 7.56 1.89
C PRO A 208 14.22 7.99 2.26
N ILE A 209 13.73 7.46 3.37
CA ILE A 209 12.47 7.91 3.97
C ILE A 209 12.56 9.43 4.23
N PRO A 210 11.60 10.24 3.74
CA PRO A 210 11.54 11.66 4.06
C PRO A 210 11.43 11.88 5.56
N SER A 211 12.11 12.89 6.10
CA SER A 211 12.17 13.12 7.54
C SER A 211 10.88 13.69 8.14
N THR A 212 10.01 14.33 7.34
CA THR A 212 8.81 15.04 7.83
C THR A 212 7.50 14.48 7.22
N PRO A 213 6.38 14.49 7.99
CA PRO A 213 5.04 14.08 7.53
C PRO A 213 4.64 14.63 6.16
N HIS A 214 4.79 15.93 5.95
CA HIS A 214 4.37 16.59 4.73
C HIS A 214 5.19 16.15 3.50
N SER A 215 6.52 16.03 3.64
CA SER A 215 7.37 15.56 2.54
C SER A 215 7.06 14.11 2.15
N MET A 216 6.75 13.26 3.12
CA MET A 216 6.32 11.89 2.87
C MET A 216 4.95 11.82 2.19
N PHE A 217 4.00 12.61 2.67
CA PHE A 217 2.66 12.67 2.09
C PHE A 217 2.71 13.07 0.61
N ARG A 218 3.50 14.10 0.25
CA ARG A 218 3.72 14.49 -1.16
C ARG A 218 4.31 13.35 -2.00
N LYS A 219 5.27 12.58 -1.45
CA LYS A 219 5.83 11.41 -2.14
C LYS A 219 4.75 10.35 -2.39
N LEU A 220 3.97 10.00 -1.37
CA LEU A 220 2.88 9.03 -1.48
C LEU A 220 1.80 9.47 -2.47
N GLN A 221 1.41 10.75 -2.47
CA GLN A 221 0.49 11.32 -3.46
C GLN A 221 1.01 11.21 -4.89
N ASN A 222 2.32 11.37 -5.07
CA ASN A 222 2.99 11.23 -6.37
C ASN A 222 3.25 9.76 -6.78
N GLY A 223 2.64 8.80 -6.09
CA GLY A 223 2.71 7.37 -6.42
C GLY A 223 3.98 6.68 -5.94
N TYR A 224 4.71 7.25 -4.97
CA TYR A 224 5.77 6.51 -4.29
C TYR A 224 5.18 5.53 -3.29
N ASN A 225 5.90 4.43 -3.11
CA ASN A 225 5.65 3.37 -2.15
C ASN A 225 6.77 3.33 -1.10
N ILE A 226 6.53 2.69 0.03
CA ILE A 226 7.52 2.45 1.08
C ILE A 226 8.05 1.03 0.93
N GLY A 227 9.36 0.87 0.84
CA GLY A 227 10.03 -0.44 0.89
C GLY A 227 10.94 -0.54 2.11
N ILE A 228 10.94 -1.71 2.75
CA ILE A 228 11.81 -2.05 3.87
C ILE A 228 12.48 -3.38 3.53
N ASN A 229 13.81 -3.44 3.66
CA ASN A 229 14.71 -4.43 3.05
C ASN A 229 14.74 -4.40 1.51
N HIS A 230 15.75 -5.04 0.93
CA HIS A 230 15.78 -5.29 -0.52
C HIS A 230 14.74 -6.36 -0.88
N ARG A 231 14.15 -6.29 -2.09
CA ARG A 231 13.20 -7.31 -2.58
C ARG A 231 13.78 -8.73 -2.64
N ASP A 232 15.11 -8.81 -2.67
CA ASP A 232 15.83 -10.07 -2.75
C ASP A 232 16.09 -10.69 -1.36
N ALA A 233 15.90 -9.92 -0.28
CA ALA A 233 16.03 -10.40 1.09
C ALA A 233 14.99 -11.49 1.43
N ASP A 234 15.27 -12.24 2.50
CA ASP A 234 14.39 -13.31 2.98
C ASP A 234 13.04 -12.81 3.46
N GLU A 235 13.00 -11.59 3.99
CA GLU A 235 11.79 -10.87 4.33
C GLU A 235 11.83 -9.46 3.76
N TYR A 236 10.72 -9.03 3.15
CA TYR A 236 10.56 -7.71 2.57
C TYR A 236 9.20 -7.14 2.96
N TRP A 237 9.15 -5.87 3.34
CA TRP A 237 7.88 -5.19 3.64
C TRP A 237 7.64 -4.06 2.65
N HIS A 238 6.36 -3.86 2.33
CA HIS A 238 5.92 -2.89 1.35
C HIS A 238 4.64 -2.21 1.83
N LEU A 239 4.62 -0.87 1.85
CA LEU A 239 3.43 -0.11 2.22
C LEU A 239 3.12 0.91 1.14
N TYR A 240 1.88 0.94 0.68
CA TYR A 240 1.45 1.83 -0.40
C TYR A 240 -0.07 2.02 -0.42
N ILE A 241 -0.51 2.98 -1.24
CA ILE A 241 -1.93 3.22 -1.52
C ILE A 241 -2.27 2.44 -2.79
N LYS A 242 -3.14 1.43 -2.66
CA LYS A 242 -3.53 0.59 -3.79
C LYS A 242 -4.73 1.20 -4.49
N THR A 243 -4.43 1.92 -5.58
CA THR A 243 -5.41 2.56 -6.47
C THR A 243 -5.49 1.90 -7.84
N THR A 244 -4.71 0.85 -8.09
CA THR A 244 -4.72 0.10 -9.35
C THR A 244 -4.81 -1.40 -9.12
N ASP A 245 -5.32 -2.13 -10.13
CA ASP A 245 -5.32 -3.59 -10.16
C ASP A 245 -3.97 -4.16 -10.63
N CYS A 246 -3.91 -5.48 -10.84
CA CYS A 246 -2.71 -6.19 -11.31
C CYS A 246 -2.31 -5.82 -12.75
N ASN A 247 -3.23 -5.31 -13.57
CA ASN A 247 -2.99 -4.81 -14.92
C ASN A 247 -2.70 -3.30 -14.96
N LYS A 248 -2.45 -2.70 -13.78
CA LYS A 248 -2.26 -1.25 -13.58
C LYS A 248 -3.47 -0.41 -13.99
N GLN A 249 -4.65 -1.03 -14.12
CA GLN A 249 -5.88 -0.30 -14.40
C GLN A 249 -6.35 0.40 -13.14
N PRO A 250 -6.85 1.65 -13.23
CA PRO A 250 -7.41 2.37 -12.09
C PRO A 250 -8.53 1.57 -11.44
N LEU A 251 -8.47 1.47 -10.11
CA LEU A 251 -9.55 0.93 -9.30
C LEU A 251 -10.57 2.03 -8.99
N PRO A 252 -11.87 1.68 -8.92
CA PRO A 252 -12.87 2.57 -8.34
C PRO A 252 -12.49 3.05 -6.93
N GLU A 253 -12.79 4.30 -6.60
CA GLU A 253 -12.39 4.90 -5.31
C GLU A 253 -12.91 4.13 -4.10
N ASN A 254 -14.12 3.57 -4.20
CA ASN A 254 -14.73 2.78 -3.13
C ASN A 254 -13.99 1.46 -2.84
N VAL A 255 -13.04 1.04 -3.67
CA VAL A 255 -12.18 -0.13 -3.41
C VAL A 255 -10.70 0.26 -3.22
N TRP A 256 -10.41 1.56 -3.15
CA TRP A 256 -9.10 2.03 -2.72
C TRP A 256 -8.83 1.58 -1.30
N ARG A 257 -7.55 1.30 -1.04
CA ARG A 257 -7.08 0.83 0.25
C ARG A 257 -5.64 1.22 0.46
N ILE A 258 -5.26 1.39 1.71
CA ILE A 258 -3.85 1.37 2.08
C ILE A 258 -3.49 -0.08 2.34
N ARG A 259 -2.38 -0.54 1.77
CA ARG A 259 -1.93 -1.91 1.89
C ARG A 259 -0.58 -1.97 2.59
N ALA A 260 -0.47 -2.86 3.57
CA ALA A 260 0.78 -3.27 4.18
C ALA A 260 1.04 -4.74 3.82
N GLU A 261 2.11 -4.98 3.08
CA GLU A 261 2.55 -6.29 2.59
C GLU A 261 3.80 -6.76 3.33
N LYS A 262 3.89 -8.08 3.51
CA LYS A 262 5.09 -8.79 3.92
C LYS A 262 5.31 -9.96 2.99
N ASN A 263 6.45 -9.95 2.32
CA ASN A 263 6.97 -11.04 1.52
C ASN A 263 7.93 -11.88 2.36
N ILE A 264 7.80 -13.21 2.28
CA ILE A 264 8.60 -14.17 3.05
C ILE A 264 9.10 -15.26 2.09
N LYS A 265 10.41 -15.52 2.09
CA LYS A 265 11.07 -16.50 1.22
C LYS A 265 11.46 -17.79 1.95
N SER A 266 11.93 -18.76 1.17
CA SER A 266 12.22 -20.14 1.56
C SER A 266 13.08 -20.25 2.83
N ASN A 267 14.11 -19.44 3.01
CA ASN A 267 14.99 -19.50 4.19
C ASN A 267 14.23 -19.32 5.52
N VAL A 268 13.26 -18.41 5.54
CA VAL A 268 12.40 -18.15 6.71
C VAL A 268 11.27 -19.17 6.76
N LEU A 269 10.67 -19.50 5.61
CA LEU A 269 9.57 -20.46 5.52
C LEU A 269 9.97 -21.87 5.96
N ASN A 270 11.20 -22.30 5.69
CA ASN A 270 11.74 -23.60 6.10
C ASN A 270 11.69 -23.77 7.63
N GLN A 271 11.82 -22.67 8.39
CA GLN A 271 11.71 -22.67 9.85
C GLN A 271 10.26 -22.81 10.34
N MET A 272 9.29 -22.57 9.47
CA MET A 272 7.85 -22.63 9.76
C MET A 272 7.17 -23.93 9.29
N ASP A 273 7.96 -24.89 8.79
CA ASP A 273 7.47 -26.06 8.05
C ASP A 273 6.67 -25.64 6.82
N ASN A 274 7.39 -25.38 5.72
CA ASN A 274 6.83 -24.82 4.49
C ASN A 274 6.06 -25.82 3.62
N ARG A 275 5.76 -27.03 4.10
CA ARG A 275 4.92 -27.98 3.36
C ARG A 275 3.53 -27.37 3.15
N LEU A 276 2.94 -27.57 1.97
CA LEU A 276 1.61 -27.05 1.67
C LEU A 276 0.53 -27.54 2.66
N THR A 277 0.70 -28.76 3.19
CA THR A 277 -0.16 -29.32 4.25
C THR A 277 -0.18 -28.47 5.54
N ASN A 278 0.86 -27.66 5.77
CA ASN A 278 0.98 -26.76 6.91
C ASN A 278 0.67 -25.29 6.59
N ILE A 279 0.04 -25.00 5.45
CA ILE A 279 -0.26 -23.64 5.00
C ILE A 279 -0.95 -22.79 6.08
N LYS A 280 -1.85 -23.37 6.89
CA LYS A 280 -2.51 -22.67 8.00
C LYS A 280 -1.52 -22.11 9.02
N ARG A 281 -0.51 -22.89 9.41
CA ARG A 281 0.54 -22.45 10.32
C ARG A 281 1.42 -21.40 9.67
N VAL A 282 1.82 -21.62 8.41
CA VAL A 282 2.61 -20.66 7.62
C VAL A 282 1.92 -19.31 7.53
N LEU A 283 0.60 -19.28 7.30
CA LEU A 283 -0.18 -18.04 7.30
C LEU A 283 -0.16 -17.36 8.68
N LEU A 284 -0.52 -18.08 9.74
CA LEU A 284 -0.55 -17.53 11.10
C LEU A 284 0.81 -16.96 11.56
N ASP A 285 1.90 -17.69 11.29
CA ASP A 285 3.25 -17.26 11.63
C ASP A 285 3.73 -16.13 10.73
N GLY A 286 3.41 -16.19 9.43
CA GLY A 286 3.80 -15.15 8.46
C GLY A 286 3.21 -13.78 8.77
N PHE A 287 1.94 -13.72 9.18
CA PHE A 287 1.27 -12.45 9.54
C PHE A 287 1.82 -11.77 10.80
N LYS A 288 2.62 -12.44 11.65
CA LYS A 288 3.19 -11.83 12.87
C LYS A 288 4.02 -10.57 12.58
N GLY A 289 4.65 -10.51 11.40
CA GLY A 289 5.43 -9.34 10.95
C GLY A 289 4.58 -8.18 10.41
N LEU A 290 3.25 -8.27 10.43
CA LEU A 290 2.30 -7.21 10.09
C LEU A 290 1.52 -6.78 11.33
N SER A 291 2.24 -6.45 12.39
CA SER A 291 1.69 -5.94 13.65
C SER A 291 2.18 -4.52 13.93
N PHE A 292 1.43 -3.79 14.75
CA PHE A 292 1.63 -2.36 14.96
C PHE A 292 1.89 -2.02 16.43
N THR A 293 2.58 -0.90 16.64
CA THR A 293 3.00 -0.35 17.91
C THR A 293 2.50 1.08 18.04
N GLN A 294 2.61 1.65 19.23
CA GLN A 294 2.24 3.01 19.52
C GLN A 294 3.11 3.55 20.65
N LEU A 295 3.20 4.87 20.71
CA LEU A 295 3.87 5.55 21.80
C LEU A 295 3.10 5.30 23.12
N LYS A 296 3.81 5.20 24.23
CA LYS A 296 3.17 5.13 25.55
C LYS A 296 2.61 6.51 25.92
N ALA A 297 1.43 6.53 26.53
CA ALA A 297 0.74 7.76 26.91
C ALA A 297 1.54 8.66 27.89
N ASN A 298 2.40 8.06 28.71
CA ASN A 298 3.28 8.75 29.66
C ASN A 298 4.66 9.10 29.10
N SER A 299 4.82 9.12 27.76
CA SER A 299 6.07 9.53 27.12
C SER A 299 6.35 11.01 27.32
N SER A 300 7.63 11.40 27.26
CA SER A 300 8.03 12.80 27.40
C SER A 300 7.44 13.68 26.30
N LYS A 301 7.21 14.97 26.59
CA LYS A 301 6.75 15.95 25.58
C LYS A 301 7.68 16.01 24.37
N GLN A 302 8.98 15.91 24.59
CA GLN A 302 9.97 15.86 23.52
C GLN A 302 9.75 14.67 22.59
N LEU A 303 9.53 13.48 23.15
CA LEU A 303 9.31 12.28 22.35
C LEU A 303 7.96 12.27 21.65
N ILE A 304 6.92 12.85 22.26
CA ILE A 304 5.63 13.09 21.59
C ILE A 304 5.83 14.03 20.40
N GLY A 305 6.59 15.12 20.57
CA GLY A 305 6.93 16.04 19.50
C GLY A 305 7.73 15.37 18.38
N GLU A 306 8.72 14.54 18.74
CA GLU A 306 9.50 13.76 17.78
C GLU A 306 8.61 12.77 17.02
N TYR A 307 7.77 12.01 17.72
CA TYR A 307 6.84 11.06 17.11
C TYR A 307 5.89 11.75 16.12
N LYS A 308 5.37 12.95 16.46
CA LYS A 308 4.45 13.68 15.58
C LYS A 308 5.16 14.25 14.35
N ASN A 309 6.29 14.92 14.55
CA ASN A 309 6.89 15.77 13.52
C ASN A 309 7.96 15.08 12.68
N THR A 310 8.38 13.87 13.06
CA THR A 310 9.39 13.12 12.32
C THR A 310 8.86 11.78 11.82
N ILE A 311 9.53 11.26 10.79
CA ILE A 311 9.22 9.95 10.23
C ILE A 311 10.43 9.04 10.40
N ARG A 312 10.20 7.98 11.18
CA ARG A 312 11.05 6.79 11.26
C ARG A 312 10.17 5.60 11.61
N ALA A 313 10.68 4.39 11.46
CA ALA A 313 10.01 3.20 11.95
C ALA A 313 10.19 3.10 13.49
N PHE A 314 9.33 3.78 14.26
CA PHE A 314 9.42 3.79 15.73
C PHE A 314 9.15 2.42 16.34
N GLY A 315 8.45 1.54 15.63
CA GLY A 315 8.15 0.17 16.05
C GLY A 315 9.27 -0.85 15.82
N THR A 316 10.44 -0.44 15.30
CA THR A 316 11.58 -1.34 15.13
C THR A 316 12.06 -1.87 16.47
N GLU A 317 12.27 -3.19 16.53
CA GLU A 317 12.76 -3.86 17.72
C GLU A 317 14.20 -3.41 18.05
N ILE A 318 14.54 -3.49 19.33
CA ILE A 318 15.89 -3.26 19.84
C ILE A 318 16.44 -4.58 20.41
N PRO A 319 17.77 -4.70 20.60
CA PRO A 319 18.34 -5.83 21.33
C PRO A 319 17.58 -6.09 22.62
N THR A 320 17.34 -7.37 22.88
CA THR A 320 16.52 -7.78 24.02
C THR A 320 17.09 -7.20 25.32
N TYR A 321 16.22 -6.62 26.14
CA TYR A 321 16.55 -6.16 27.48
C TYR A 321 15.48 -6.62 28.50
N TYR A 322 15.77 -6.45 29.79
CA TYR A 322 14.83 -6.72 30.87
C TYR A 322 14.28 -5.41 31.40
N ASP A 323 12.96 -5.32 31.55
CA ASP A 323 12.33 -4.15 32.19
C ASP A 323 12.54 -4.18 33.72
N LYS A 324 12.06 -3.12 34.40
CA LYS A 324 12.13 -3.00 35.87
C LYS A 324 11.45 -4.16 36.60
N SER A 325 10.51 -4.86 35.94
CA SER A 325 9.81 -6.03 36.44
C SER A 325 10.44 -7.36 36.00
N ARG A 326 11.65 -7.33 35.40
CA ARG A 326 12.38 -8.48 34.86
C ARG A 326 11.65 -9.23 33.74
N HIS A 327 10.72 -8.56 33.05
CA HIS A 327 10.15 -9.12 31.83
C HIS A 327 11.07 -8.85 30.65
N LYS A 328 11.30 -9.88 29.84
CA LYS A 328 12.04 -9.80 28.58
C LYS A 328 11.27 -8.91 27.59
N LYS A 329 11.92 -7.86 27.07
CA LYS A 329 11.37 -6.91 26.10
C LYS A 329 12.31 -6.74 24.92
N ASN A 330 11.74 -6.36 23.77
CA ASN A 330 12.46 -6.06 22.55
C ASN A 330 11.91 -4.83 21.80
N LEU A 331 11.00 -4.07 22.41
CA LEU A 331 10.55 -2.77 21.89
C LEU A 331 11.22 -1.65 22.68
N PRO A 332 11.49 -0.47 22.08
CA PRO A 332 11.94 0.69 22.83
C PRO A 332 11.07 0.97 24.07
N GLU A 333 11.66 1.43 25.17
CA GLU A 333 10.93 1.62 26.45
C GLU A 333 9.74 2.56 26.31
N SER A 334 9.79 3.51 25.39
CA SER A 334 8.71 4.45 25.10
C SER A 334 7.59 3.87 24.22
N MET A 335 7.79 2.71 23.61
CA MET A 335 6.85 2.08 22.69
C MET A 335 6.13 0.91 23.35
N LYS A 336 4.92 0.62 22.87
CA LYS A 336 4.12 -0.55 23.25
C LYS A 336 3.35 -1.09 22.05
N THR A 337 2.86 -2.32 22.15
CA THR A 337 1.95 -2.88 21.16
C THR A 337 0.68 -2.03 21.03
N HIS A 338 0.21 -1.82 19.80
CA HIS A 338 -1.08 -1.20 19.54
C HIS A 338 -2.20 -2.23 19.66
N GLY A 339 -2.62 -2.53 20.90
CA GLY A 339 -3.55 -3.63 21.21
C GLY A 339 -4.84 -3.63 20.38
N GLN A 340 -5.53 -2.49 20.27
CA GLN A 340 -6.80 -2.38 19.54
C GLN A 340 -6.64 -2.70 18.04
N LEU A 341 -5.74 -1.99 17.34
CA LEU A 341 -5.42 -2.26 15.94
C LEU A 341 -4.99 -3.71 15.71
N ASN A 342 -4.10 -4.26 16.54
CA ASN A 342 -3.63 -5.63 16.37
C ASN A 342 -4.72 -6.67 16.65
N GLN A 343 -5.71 -6.38 17.48
CA GLN A 343 -6.88 -7.23 17.64
C GLN A 343 -7.73 -7.28 16.37
N LEU A 344 -7.91 -6.14 15.69
CA LEU A 344 -8.62 -6.07 14.41
C LEU A 344 -7.85 -6.82 13.32
N VAL A 345 -6.54 -6.61 13.22
CA VAL A 345 -5.66 -7.34 12.30
C VAL A 345 -5.72 -8.85 12.57
N SER A 346 -5.57 -9.26 13.83
CA SER A 346 -5.67 -10.66 14.23
C SER A 346 -7.02 -11.26 13.84
N SER A 347 -8.13 -10.54 14.04
CA SER A 347 -9.46 -11.00 13.63
C SER A 347 -9.56 -11.19 12.11
N ALA A 348 -9.02 -10.25 11.32
CA ALA A 348 -8.97 -10.34 9.87
C ALA A 348 -8.13 -11.54 9.40
N VAL A 349 -6.98 -11.79 10.03
CA VAL A 349 -6.11 -12.94 9.76
C VAL A 349 -6.82 -14.25 10.08
N HIS A 350 -7.46 -14.36 11.26
CA HIS A 350 -8.21 -15.58 11.62
C HIS A 350 -9.38 -15.84 10.67
N ASN A 351 -10.07 -14.80 10.21
CA ASN A 351 -11.13 -14.94 9.20
C ASN A 351 -10.58 -15.47 7.87
N LEU A 352 -9.45 -14.96 7.39
CA LEU A 352 -8.77 -15.50 6.20
C LEU A 352 -8.36 -16.96 6.41
N VAL A 353 -7.71 -17.27 7.53
CA VAL A 353 -7.18 -18.60 7.83
C VAL A 353 -8.28 -19.68 7.94
N ARG A 354 -9.51 -19.31 8.33
CA ARG A 354 -10.67 -20.23 8.30
C ARG A 354 -10.98 -20.74 6.89
N ASN A 355 -10.59 -20.01 5.84
CA ASN A 355 -10.77 -20.48 4.46
C ASN A 355 -9.72 -21.54 4.06
N PHE A 356 -8.79 -21.89 4.96
CA PHE A 356 -7.73 -22.88 4.75
C PHE A 356 -7.88 -24.12 5.62
N THR A 357 -9.05 -24.35 6.21
CA THR A 357 -9.38 -25.63 6.84
C THR A 357 -9.96 -26.62 5.82
N ILE A 358 -9.62 -27.89 6.02
CA ILE A 358 -10.31 -28.99 5.35
C ILE A 358 -11.70 -29.06 5.99
N SER A 359 -12.76 -28.78 5.24
CA SER A 359 -14.09 -29.23 5.62
C SER A 359 -14.03 -30.75 5.61
N ASN A 360 -14.06 -31.37 6.79
CA ASN A 360 -14.20 -32.81 6.93
C ASN A 360 -15.55 -33.28 6.40
#